data_AF-A0A5D0NHL9-F1
#
_entry.id   AF-A0A5D0NHL9-F1
#
_cell.length_a   1.000
_cell.length_b   1.000
_cell.length_c   1.000
_cell.angle_alpha   90.00
_cell.angle_beta   90.00
_cell.angle_gamma   90.00
#
_symmetry.space_group_name_H-M   'P 1'
#
loop_
_entity.id
_entity.type
_entity.pdbx_description
1 polymer ?
#
loop_
_entity_poly.entity_id
_entity_poly.type
_entity_poly.pdbx_seq_one_letter_code
_entity_poly.pdbx_strand_id
1 'polypeptide(L)'
;MREVVAARLVEGWSPEQISGWLKAAYPERKEMRVSHETNYRSLFIQARGVLAKELTAHLRRRRTMRRSKKASAAGLQRGRIRDAVSIRERPAELR
;
A
#
# COMPACT_ATOMS: atom_id res chain seq x y z
N MET A 1 13.24 -5.95 13.80
CA MET A 1 12.58 -5.10 12.78
C MET A 1 11.14 -5.53 12.53
N ARG A 2 10.87 -6.79 12.17
CA ARG A 2 9.49 -7.28 11.95
C ARG A 2 8.57 -7.19 13.16
N GLU A 3 9.06 -7.58 14.34
CA GLU A 3 8.28 -7.54 15.57
C GLU A 3 7.83 -6.11 15.90
N VAL A 4 8.72 -5.15 15.72
CA VAL A 4 8.43 -3.72 15.91
C VAL A 4 7.36 -3.23 14.93
N VAL A 5 7.45 -3.65 13.66
CA VAL A 5 6.44 -3.30 12.65
C VAL A 5 5.09 -3.95 12.97
N ALA A 6 5.08 -5.22 13.39
CA ALA A 6 3.87 -5.95 13.77
C ALA A 6 3.19 -5.31 15.00
N ALA A 7 3.96 -4.98 16.04
CA ALA A 7 3.44 -4.30 17.23
C ALA A 7 2.76 -2.96 16.87
N ARG A 8 3.41 -2.14 16.02
CA ARG A 8 2.83 -0.87 15.57
C ARG A 8 1.61 -1.04 14.68
N LEU A 9 1.54 -2.09 13.88
CA LEU A 9 0.34 -2.42 13.10
C LEU A 9 -0.84 -2.80 14.00
N VAL A 10 -0.60 -3.55 15.09
CA VAL A 10 -1.62 -3.87 16.09
C VAL A 10 -2.12 -2.61 16.80
N GLU A 11 -1.22 -1.65 17.05
CA GLU A 11 -1.56 -0.30 17.54
C GLU A 11 -2.30 0.56 16.49
N GLY A 12 -2.54 0.06 15.28
CA GLY A 12 -3.30 0.75 14.23
C GLY A 12 -2.48 1.75 13.39
N TRP A 13 -1.15 1.72 13.49
CA TRP A 13 -0.30 2.61 12.71
C TRP A 13 -0.29 2.22 11.23
N SER A 14 -0.29 3.22 10.35
CA SER A 14 -0.08 2.96 8.93
C SER A 14 1.40 2.64 8.64
N PRO A 15 1.70 1.84 7.61
CA PRO A 15 3.09 1.54 7.21
C PRO A 15 3.93 2.76 6.85
N GLU A 16 3.27 3.85 6.45
CA GLU A 16 3.92 5.14 6.20
C GLU A 16 4.39 5.80 7.50
N GLN A 17 3.53 5.82 8.52
CA GLN A 17 3.89 6.27 9.87
C GLN A 17 4.98 5.40 10.49
N ILE A 18 4.92 4.08 10.31
CA ILE A 18 5.92 3.16 10.85
C ILE A 18 7.29 3.39 10.20
N SER A 19 7.38 3.62 8.89
CA SER A 19 8.66 3.91 8.23
C SER A 19 9.24 5.25 8.66
N GLY A 20 8.39 6.29 8.76
CA GLY A 20 8.81 7.60 9.27
C GLY A 20 9.33 7.51 10.71
N TRP A 21 8.62 6.78 11.57
CA TRP A 21 9.04 6.54 12.94
C TRP A 21 10.33 5.72 13.03
N LEU A 22 10.49 4.65 12.25
CA LEU A 22 11.72 3.85 12.23
C LEU A 22 12.94 4.69 11.85
N LYS A 23 12.79 5.60 10.88
CA LYS A 23 13.87 6.52 10.47
C LYS A 23 14.25 7.50 11.59
N ALA A 24 13.27 7.95 12.38
CA ALA A 24 13.50 8.88 13.49
C ALA A 24 14.04 8.19 14.76
N ALA A 25 13.53 6.99 15.08
CA ALA A 25 13.90 6.23 16.26
C ALA A 25 15.26 5.52 16.11
N TYR A 26 15.68 5.23 14.88
CA TYR A 26 16.95 4.53 14.60
C TYR A 26 17.78 5.28 13.53
N PRO A 27 18.27 6.49 13.83
CA PRO A 27 19.01 7.30 12.86
C PRO A 27 20.33 6.63 12.42
N GLU A 28 21.00 5.92 13.33
CA GLU A 28 22.30 5.26 13.11
C GLU A 28 22.20 3.90 12.40
N ARG A 29 21.03 3.25 12.42
CA ARG A 29 20.85 1.93 11.79
C ARG A 29 20.27 2.09 10.39
N LYS A 30 21.12 2.03 9.38
CA LYS A 30 20.71 2.14 7.97
C LYS A 30 19.72 1.03 7.57
N GLU A 31 19.80 -0.15 8.18
CA GLU A 31 18.83 -1.23 7.97
C GLU A 31 17.40 -0.87 8.41
N MET A 32 17.23 0.14 9.29
CA MET A 32 15.91 0.64 9.72
C MET A 32 15.35 1.72 8.79
N ARG A 33 16.12 2.21 7.81
CA ARG A 33 15.69 3.17 6.78
C ARG A 33 14.97 2.47 5.61
N VAL A 34 14.09 1.54 5.94
CA VAL A 34 13.29 0.78 4.99
C VAL A 34 12.11 1.59 4.45
N SER A 35 11.92 1.51 3.13
CA SER A 35 10.70 2.00 2.49
C SER A 35 9.46 1.30 3.04
N HIS A 36 8.33 2.00 3.02
CA HIS A 36 6.99 1.46 3.27
C HIS A 36 6.76 0.14 2.52
N GLU A 37 7.28 0.02 1.29
CA GLU A 37 7.15 -1.18 0.45
C GLU A 37 8.00 -2.36 0.96
N THR A 38 9.13 -2.08 1.62
CA THR A 38 9.98 -3.09 2.27
C THR A 38 9.35 -3.58 3.57
N ASN A 39 8.66 -2.70 4.32
CA ASN A 39 7.83 -3.12 5.46
C ASN A 39 6.68 -4.04 5.04
N TYR A 40 6.03 -3.76 3.91
CA TYR A 40 5.03 -4.67 3.33
C TYR A 40 5.67 -5.97 2.83
N ARG A 41 6.74 -5.94 2.03
CA ARG A 41 7.39 -7.19 1.58
C ARG A 41 7.85 -8.07 2.73
N SER A 42 8.49 -7.48 3.75
CA SER A 42 9.04 -8.25 4.86
C SER A 42 7.94 -8.90 5.71
N LEU A 43 6.77 -8.25 5.84
CA LEU A 43 5.59 -8.86 6.44
C LEU A 43 5.00 -9.95 5.56
N PHE A 44 4.68 -9.65 4.31
CA PHE A 44 3.84 -10.50 3.47
C PHE A 44 4.58 -11.64 2.75
N ILE A 45 5.87 -11.50 2.47
CA ILE A 45 6.66 -12.57 1.81
C ILE A 45 7.00 -13.68 2.82
N GLN A 46 7.23 -13.34 4.10
CA GLN A 46 7.60 -14.33 5.10
C GLN A 46 6.44 -14.83 5.95
N ALA A 47 5.41 -14.01 6.24
CA ALA A 47 4.20 -14.49 6.88
C ALA A 47 3.23 -15.07 5.84
N ARG A 48 3.55 -16.24 5.25
CA ARG A 48 2.52 -17.03 4.58
C ARG A 48 1.64 -17.67 5.66
N GLY A 49 0.42 -17.17 5.87
CA GLY A 49 -0.51 -17.76 6.84
C GLY A 49 -1.50 -16.78 7.47
N VAL A 50 -2.22 -17.25 8.50
CA VAL A 50 -3.29 -16.51 9.22
C VAL A 50 -2.79 -15.18 9.79
N LEU A 51 -1.57 -15.13 10.31
CA LEU A 51 -0.94 -13.92 10.87
C LEU A 51 -0.88 -12.76 9.86
N ALA A 52 -0.60 -13.03 8.58
CA ALA A 52 -0.63 -11.97 7.58
C ALA A 52 -2.05 -11.45 7.33
N LYS A 53 -3.08 -12.29 7.42
CA LYS A 53 -4.48 -11.87 7.28
C LYS A 53 -4.90 -10.98 8.45
N GLU A 54 -4.53 -11.35 9.68
CA GLU A 54 -4.80 -10.57 10.90
C GLU A 54 -4.14 -9.20 10.83
N LEU A 55 -2.84 -9.14 10.50
CA LEU A 55 -2.12 -7.86 10.36
C LEU A 55 -2.67 -7.00 9.21
N THR A 56 -3.18 -7.61 8.14
CA THR A 56 -3.85 -6.88 7.05
C THR A 56 -5.18 -6.27 7.49
N ALA A 57 -5.85 -6.85 8.50
CA ALA A 57 -7.13 -6.35 8.98
C ALA A 57 -7.01 -4.96 9.63
N HIS A 58 -5.86 -4.67 10.24
CA HIS A 58 -5.56 -3.36 10.83
C HIS A 58 -5.25 -2.28 9.78
N LEU A 59 -5.03 -2.65 8.51
CA LEU A 59 -4.75 -1.70 7.45
C LEU A 59 -6.03 -1.10 6.86
N ARG A 60 -6.11 0.23 6.86
CA ARG A 60 -7.19 0.98 6.18
C ARG A 60 -7.32 0.62 4.69
N ARG A 61 -6.20 0.30 4.04
CA ARG A 61 -6.17 -0.25 2.67
C ARG A 61 -5.59 -1.66 2.72
N ARG A 62 -6.44 -2.66 2.58
CA ARG A 62 -6.10 -4.10 2.61
C ARG A 62 -5.32 -4.59 1.37
N ARG A 63 -4.73 -3.68 0.59
CA ARG A 63 -4.01 -4.05 -0.64
C ARG A 63 -2.61 -4.50 -0.25
N THR A 64 -2.29 -5.75 -0.53
CA THR A 64 -0.97 -6.35 -0.28
C THR A 64 0.16 -5.68 -1.05
N MET A 65 -0.15 -5.05 -2.19
CA MET A 65 0.80 -4.31 -3.00
C MET A 65 0.28 -2.92 -3.36
N ARG A 66 1.17 -1.94 -3.29
CA ARG A 66 0.94 -0.61 -3.83
C ARG A 66 0.85 -0.71 -5.35
N ARG A 67 -0.17 -0.10 -5.93
CA ARG A 67 -0.22 0.10 -7.38
C ARG A 67 0.75 1.23 -7.72
N SER A 68 1.73 0.95 -8.58
CA SER A 68 2.64 1.96 -9.11
C SER A 68 1.86 3.16 -9.66
N LYS A 69 2.37 4.39 -9.51
CA LYS A 69 1.78 5.59 -10.13
C LYS A 69 1.73 5.46 -11.67
N LYS A 70 2.65 4.70 -12.25
CA LYS A 70 2.71 4.40 -13.69
C LYS A 70 1.87 3.20 -14.10
N ALA A 71 1.24 2.50 -13.15
CA ALA A 71 0.43 1.33 -13.47
C ALA A 71 -0.87 1.76 -14.14
N SER A 72 -0.87 1.71 -15.46
CA SER A 72 -2.05 1.92 -16.29
C SER A 72 -3.02 0.73 -16.17
N ALA A 73 -4.29 0.98 -16.45
CA ALA A 73 -5.25 -0.09 -16.74
C ALA A 73 -5.23 -0.49 -18.22
N ALA A 74 -4.46 0.21 -19.06
CA ALA A 74 -4.28 -0.13 -20.47
C ALA A 74 -3.75 -1.56 -20.60
N GLY A 75 -4.50 -2.39 -21.33
CA GLY A 75 -4.19 -3.81 -21.54
C GLY A 75 -4.83 -4.77 -20.53
N LEU A 76 -5.43 -4.30 -19.42
CA LEU A 76 -6.25 -5.16 -18.57
C LEU A 76 -7.65 -5.27 -19.20
N GLN A 77 -8.09 -6.48 -19.54
CA GLN A 77 -9.47 -6.77 -19.94
C GLN A 77 -10.42 -6.58 -18.74
N ARG A 78 -10.65 -5.33 -18.34
CA ARG A 78 -11.80 -4.99 -17.52
C ARG A 78 -12.96 -4.70 -18.45
N GLY A 79 -14.15 -5.21 -18.10
CA GLY A 79 -15.38 -4.96 -18.83
C GLY A 79 -15.48 -3.48 -19.18
N ARG A 80 -15.53 -3.18 -20.48
CA ARG A 80 -15.70 -1.80 -20.95
C ARG A 80 -17.06 -1.32 -20.45
N ILE A 81 -17.11 -0.11 -19.90
CA ILE A 81 -18.40 0.56 -19.66
C ILE A 81 -19.00 0.77 -21.05
N ARG A 82 -20.18 0.19 -21.30
CA ARG A 82 -20.92 0.43 -22.54
C ARG A 82 -21.23 1.94 -22.61
N ASP A 83 -20.95 2.56 -23.76
CA ASP A 83 -21.21 3.99 -24.01
C ASP A 83 -20.33 4.96 -23.19
N ALA A 84 -19.09 4.57 -22.85
CA ALA A 84 -18.14 5.44 -22.17
C ALA A 84 -17.72 6.64 -23.06
N VAL A 85 -18.26 7.84 -22.76
CA VAL A 85 -17.84 9.10 -23.37
C VAL A 85 -16.67 9.71 -22.59
N SER A 86 -15.59 10.08 -23.27
CA SER A 86 -14.46 10.78 -22.65
C SER A 86 -14.91 12.13 -22.08
N ILE A 87 -14.35 12.54 -20.94
CA ILE A 87 -14.60 13.87 -20.36
C ILE A 87 -14.26 15.00 -21.36
N ARG A 88 -13.31 14.75 -22.28
CA ARG A 88 -12.93 15.71 -23.33
C ARG A 88 -13.95 15.83 -24.47
N GLU A 89 -14.80 14.83 -24.63
CA GLU A 89 -15.82 14.74 -25.68
C GLU A 89 -17.19 15.19 -25.19
N ARG A 90 -17.31 15.58 -23.91
CA ARG A 90 -18.57 16.12 -23.38
C ARG A 90 -18.80 17.53 -23.92
N PRO A 91 -20.04 17.86 -24.32
CA PRO A 91 -20.39 19.21 -24.73
C PRO A 91 -20.11 20.19 -23.58
N ALA A 92 -19.67 21.40 -23.92
CA ALA A 92 -19.19 22.40 -22.97
C ALA A 92 -20.25 22.80 -21.92
N GLU A 93 -21.53 22.63 -22.24
CA GLU A 93 -22.68 22.87 -21.37
C GLU A 93 -22.72 21.98 -20.12
N LEU A 94 -21.98 20.86 -20.12
CA LEU A 94 -21.96 19.86 -19.04
C LEU A 94 -20.59 19.75 -18.34
N ARG A 95 -19.67 20.72 -18.56
CA ARG A 95 -18.32 20.70 -17.99
C ARG A 95 -18.23 21.36 -16.62
#